data_AF-A0A914KV43-F1
#
_entry.id   AF-A0A914KV43-F1
#
_cell.length_a   1.000
_cell.length_b   1.000
_cell.length_c   1.000
_cell.angle_alpha   90.00
_cell.angle_beta   90.00
_cell.angle_gamma   90.00
#
_symmetry.space_group_name_H-M   'P 1'
#
loop_
_entity.id
_entity.type
_entity.pdbx_description
1 polymer ?
#
loop_
_entity_poly.entity_id
_entity_poly.type
_entity_poly.pdbx_seq_one_letter_code
_entity_poly.pdbx_strand_id
1 'polypeptide(L)'
;MLEYFYSGEIDEKTLEKQTKDLFAIAHKYQVKQLMDVCEDYMISTIVVENFSKLCLFAEFYHLSKLKKACVNFLSANKQSFLVSKEWKEFKSLNKDFAFRLLESSALKEEKQTENKQVVTCPNCEKRGSGSLYGILYV
;
A
#
# COMPACT_ATOMS: atom_id res chain seq x y z
N MET A 1 18.71 5.07 11.61
CA MET A 1 19.32 5.30 10.26
C MET A 1 20.70 4.66 10.14
N LEU A 2 21.70 5.05 10.95
CA LEU A 2 23.03 4.43 10.87
C LEU A 2 22.96 2.92 11.13
N GLU A 3 22.14 2.52 12.10
CA GLU A 3 21.86 1.10 12.37
C GLU A 3 21.45 0.33 11.12
N TYR A 4 20.63 0.89 10.23
CA TYR A 4 20.25 0.22 8.99
C TYR A 4 21.43 -0.03 8.04
N PHE A 5 22.38 0.91 7.93
CA PHE A 5 23.56 0.70 7.10
C PHE A 5 24.50 -0.37 7.65
N TYR A 6 24.52 -0.55 8.98
CA TYR A 6 25.39 -1.52 9.64
C TYR A 6 24.73 -2.89 9.87
N SER A 7 23.41 -2.93 10.09
CA SER A 7 22.66 -4.16 10.39
C SER A 7 21.84 -4.67 9.21
N GLY A 8 21.52 -3.82 8.23
CA GLY A 8 20.57 -4.13 7.16
C GLY A 8 19.10 -4.19 7.62
N GLU A 9 18.83 -3.99 8.91
CA GLU A 9 17.51 -4.13 9.52
C GLU A 9 17.00 -2.78 10.06
N ILE A 10 15.67 -2.66 10.14
CA ILE A 10 15.00 -1.47 10.65
C ILE A 10 14.00 -1.93 11.69
N ASP A 11 14.15 -1.41 12.90
CA ASP A 11 13.13 -1.57 13.93
C ASP A 11 11.80 -0.98 13.45
N GLU A 12 10.76 -1.80 13.51
CA GLU A 12 9.39 -1.41 13.16
C GLU A 12 8.97 -0.13 13.92
N LYS A 13 9.32 -0.02 15.21
CA LYS A 13 9.07 1.16 16.05
C LYS A 13 9.69 2.46 15.51
N THR A 14 10.87 2.35 14.90
CA THR A 14 11.57 3.50 14.30
C THR A 14 10.92 3.87 12.97
N LEU A 15 10.47 2.86 12.22
CA LEU A 15 9.71 3.05 10.98
C LEU A 15 8.40 3.80 11.27
N GLU A 16 7.65 3.47 12.32
CA GLU A 16 6.38 4.14 12.64
C GLU A 16 6.56 5.61 12.99
N LYS A 17 7.58 5.92 13.80
CA LYS A 17 7.79 7.27 14.32
C LYS A 17 8.43 8.20 13.30
N GLN A 18 9.33 7.68 12.46
CA GLN A 18 10.19 8.49 11.59
C GLN A 18 10.16 8.05 10.12
N THR A 19 9.03 7.52 9.64
CA THR A 19 8.91 7.03 8.25
C THR A 19 9.32 8.10 7.22
N LYS A 20 8.90 9.36 7.43
CA LYS A 20 9.15 10.46 6.49
C LYS A 20 10.63 10.86 6.44
N ASP A 21 11.27 10.96 7.60
CA ASP A 21 12.69 11.27 7.71
C ASP A 21 13.53 10.14 7.11
N LEU A 22 13.16 8.89 7.43
CA LEU A 22 13.81 7.70 6.91
C LEU A 22 13.68 7.61 5.39
N PHE A 23 12.52 7.93 4.84
CA PHE A 23 12.34 8.01 3.39
C PHE A 23 13.20 9.11 2.77
N ALA A 24 13.23 10.32 3.35
CA ALA A 24 14.03 11.43 2.84
C ALA A 24 15.53 11.08 2.78
N ILE A 25 15.99 10.37 3.80
CA ILE A 25 17.31 9.77 3.85
C ILE A 25 17.47 8.72 2.76
N ALA A 26 16.57 7.74 2.68
CA ALA A 26 16.65 6.66 1.70
C ALA A 26 16.72 7.20 0.28
N HIS A 27 15.95 8.24 -0.01
CA HIS A 27 15.99 8.99 -1.25
C HIS A 27 17.35 9.69 -1.47
N LYS A 28 17.90 10.34 -0.44
CA LYS A 28 19.23 10.98 -0.51
C LYS A 28 20.36 10.00 -0.81
N TYR A 29 20.33 8.81 -0.20
CA TYR A 29 21.32 7.76 -0.41
C TYR A 29 20.93 6.76 -1.52
N GLN A 30 19.81 7.02 -2.20
CA GLN A 30 19.24 6.20 -3.29
C GLN A 30 19.10 4.70 -2.95
N VAL A 31 18.79 4.39 -1.69
CA VAL A 31 18.58 3.01 -1.24
C VAL A 31 17.15 2.58 -1.59
N LYS A 32 16.97 2.01 -2.78
CA LYS A 32 15.66 1.64 -3.34
C LYS A 32 14.85 0.72 -2.42
N GLN A 33 15.48 -0.30 -1.84
CA GLN A 33 14.79 -1.26 -0.95
C GLN A 33 14.14 -0.55 0.24
N LEU A 34 14.85 0.40 0.84
CA LEU A 34 14.33 1.17 1.96
C LEU A 34 13.22 2.14 1.52
N MET A 35 13.34 2.74 0.34
CA MET A 35 12.28 3.59 -0.21
C MET A 35 10.99 2.79 -0.41
N ASP A 36 11.06 1.58 -0.97
CA ASP A 36 9.92 0.71 -1.18
C ASP A 36 9.26 0.31 0.15
N VAL A 37 10.05 -0.13 1.14
CA VAL A 37 9.54 -0.50 2.48
C VAL A 37 8.83 0.69 3.16
N CYS A 38 9.43 1.87 3.10
CA CYS A 38 8.81 3.08 3.64
C CYS A 38 7.53 3.45 2.89
N GLU A 39 7.50 3.31 1.55
CA GLU A 39 6.32 3.59 0.74
C GLU A 39 5.16 2.64 1.10
N ASP A 40 5.44 1.34 1.22
CA ASP A 40 4.44 0.32 1.59
C ASP A 40 3.88 0.55 3.00
N TYR A 41 4.74 0.96 3.95
CA TYR A 41 4.31 1.32 5.31
C TYR A 41 3.42 2.58 5.29
N MET A 42 3.79 3.60 4.52
CA MET A 42 2.97 4.82 4.38
C MET A 42 1.61 4.52 3.77
N ILE A 43 1.54 3.61 2.78
CA ILE A 43 0.29 3.16 2.16
C ILE A 43 -0.62 2.47 3.19
N SER A 44 -0.04 1.65 4.07
CA SER A 44 -0.79 0.91 5.09
C SER A 44 -1.31 1.81 6.22
N THR A 45 -0.67 2.96 6.44
CA THR A 45 -0.97 3.90 7.54
C THR A 45 -1.75 5.13 7.07
N ILE A 46 -2.42 5.07 5.90
CA ILE A 46 -3.23 6.19 5.40
C ILE A 46 -4.48 6.37 6.29
N VAL A 47 -4.57 7.52 6.94
CA VAL A 47 -5.71 7.95 7.77
C VAL A 47 -6.12 9.36 7.35
N VAL A 48 -7.39 9.74 7.55
CA VAL A 48 -7.97 11.06 7.22
C VAL A 48 -7.07 12.23 7.67
N GLU A 49 -6.54 12.17 8.90
CA GLU A 49 -5.70 13.22 9.48
C GLU A 49 -4.33 13.36 8.80
N ASN A 50 -3.73 12.23 8.39
CA ASN A 50 -2.40 12.22 7.79
C ASN A 50 -2.45 12.27 6.25
N PHE A 51 -3.64 12.10 5.67
CA PHE A 51 -3.87 12.07 4.22
C PHE A 51 -3.30 13.29 3.51
N SER A 52 -3.61 14.49 4.00
CA SER A 52 -3.14 15.74 3.40
C SER A 52 -1.61 15.81 3.35
N LYS A 53 -0.95 15.38 4.43
CA LYS A 53 0.52 15.37 4.52
C LYS A 53 1.13 14.32 3.59
N LEU A 54 0.55 13.12 3.52
CA LEU A 54 1.01 12.03 2.65
C LEU A 54 0.82 12.35 1.17
N CYS A 55 -0.30 12.99 0.81
CA CYS A 55 -0.55 13.44 -0.56
C CYS A 55 0.51 14.45 -1.03
N LEU A 56 0.84 15.44 -0.19
CA LEU A 56 1.90 16.40 -0.53
C LEU A 56 3.27 15.74 -0.62
N PHE A 57 3.55 14.80 0.29
CA PHE A 57 4.77 14.01 0.27
C PHE A 57 4.90 13.20 -1.04
N ALA A 58 3.80 12.58 -1.48
CA ALA A 58 3.77 11.83 -2.74
C ALA A 58 4.02 12.70 -3.96
N GLU A 59 3.49 13.92 -3.99
CA GLU A 59 3.73 14.85 -5.09
C GLU A 59 5.17 15.40 -5.06
N PHE A 60 5.73 15.67 -3.88
CA PHE A 60 7.10 16.17 -3.72
C PHE A 60 8.17 15.15 -4.16
N TYR A 61 7.99 13.88 -3.80
CA TYR A 61 8.92 12.80 -4.17
C TYR A 61 8.50 12.03 -5.43
N HIS A 62 7.43 12.46 -6.10
CA HIS A 62 6.86 11.79 -7.28
C HIS A 62 6.58 10.29 -7.08
N LEU A 63 6.10 9.91 -5.90
CA LEU A 63 5.81 8.54 -5.50
C LEU A 63 4.51 8.04 -6.15
N SER A 64 4.66 7.26 -7.21
CA SER A 64 3.52 6.80 -8.00
C SER A 64 2.65 5.76 -7.28
N LYS A 65 3.20 4.89 -6.42
CA LYS A 65 2.39 3.90 -5.69
C LYS A 65 1.61 4.59 -4.58
N LEU A 66 2.28 5.45 -3.80
CA LEU A 66 1.63 6.24 -2.74
C LEU A 66 0.51 7.13 -3.32
N LYS A 67 0.74 7.79 -4.45
CA LYS A 67 -0.29 8.60 -5.12
C LYS A 67 -1.51 7.75 -5.53
N LYS A 68 -1.30 6.56 -6.08
CA LYS A 68 -2.39 5.64 -6.42
C LYS A 68 -3.17 5.20 -5.17
N ALA A 69 -2.48 4.92 -4.06
CA ALA A 69 -3.10 4.58 -2.79
C ALA A 69 -3.94 5.73 -2.23
N CYS A 70 -3.44 6.97 -2.27
CA CYS A 70 -4.21 8.15 -1.88
C CYS A 70 -5.49 8.31 -2.72
N VAL A 71 -5.40 8.09 -4.05
CA VAL A 71 -6.56 8.12 -4.93
C VAL A 71 -7.56 7.00 -4.59
N ASN A 72 -7.08 5.80 -4.26
CA ASN A 72 -7.94 4.69 -3.84
C ASN A 72 -8.64 5.00 -2.50
N PHE A 73 -7.91 5.55 -1.52
CA PHE A 73 -8.48 5.96 -0.24
C PHE A 73 -9.54 7.05 -0.42
N LEU A 74 -9.28 8.03 -1.29
CA LEU A 74 -10.24 9.07 -1.64
C LEU A 74 -11.48 8.46 -2.29
N SER A 75 -11.30 7.53 -3.24
CA SER A 75 -12.39 6.81 -3.90
C SER A 75 -13.29 6.05 -2.93
N ALA A 76 -12.70 5.37 -1.94
CA ALA A 76 -13.46 4.61 -0.95
C ALA A 76 -14.24 5.51 0.03
N ASN A 77 -13.69 6.69 0.37
CA ASN A 77 -14.25 7.57 1.39
C ASN A 77 -14.83 8.88 0.84
N LYS A 78 -15.13 8.98 -0.46
CA LYS A 78 -15.54 10.24 -1.13
C LYS A 78 -16.61 11.02 -0.35
N GLN A 79 -17.66 10.34 0.10
CA GLN A 79 -18.82 11.01 0.71
C GLN A 79 -18.50 11.64 2.07
N SER A 80 -17.76 10.96 2.94
CA SER A 80 -17.42 11.44 4.28
C SER A 80 -16.19 12.36 4.26
N PHE A 81 -15.21 12.04 3.42
CA PHE A 81 -13.94 12.76 3.37
C PHE A 81 -14.04 14.12 2.68
N LEU A 82 -14.84 14.27 1.62
CA LEU A 82 -14.98 15.56 0.94
C LEU A 82 -15.67 16.64 1.78
N VAL A 83 -16.45 16.23 2.79
CA VAL A 83 -17.13 17.12 3.74
C VAL A 83 -16.21 17.54 4.89
N SER A 84 -15.17 16.74 5.15
CA SER A 84 -14.25 16.89 6.27
C SER A 84 -13.46 18.21 6.20
N LYS A 85 -12.98 18.66 7.36
CA LYS A 85 -12.26 19.93 7.48
C LYS A 85 -10.88 19.82 6.84
N GLU A 86 -10.26 18.65 6.98
CA GLU A 86 -8.94 18.28 6.46
C GLU A 86 -8.91 18.39 4.93
N TRP A 87 -9.95 17.93 4.24
CA TRP A 87 -10.05 18.06 2.78
C TRP A 87 -10.24 19.52 2.34
N LYS A 88 -11.04 20.30 3.07
CA LYS A 88 -11.25 21.73 2.78
C LYS A 88 -9.95 22.52 2.93
N GLU A 89 -9.20 22.24 3.99
CA GLU A 89 -7.87 22.82 4.22
C GLU A 89 -6.89 22.42 3.13
N PHE A 90 -6.83 21.13 2.78
CA PHE A 90 -5.99 20.64 1.69
C PHE A 90 -6.31 21.30 0.34
N LYS A 91 -7.61 21.41 0.00
CA LYS A 91 -8.09 22.09 -1.19
C LYS A 91 -7.70 23.57 -1.20
N SER A 92 -7.72 24.23 -0.05
CA SER A 92 -7.33 25.64 0.05
C SER A 92 -5.84 25.86 -0.19
N LEU A 93 -5.01 24.92 0.30
CA LEU A 93 -3.55 24.99 0.20
C LEU A 93 -3.06 24.66 -1.22
N ASN A 94 -3.63 23.63 -1.85
CA ASN A 94 -3.19 23.14 -3.16
C ASN A 94 -4.39 22.82 -4.06
N LYS A 95 -4.98 23.84 -4.67
CA LYS A 95 -6.17 23.71 -5.53
C LYS A 95 -5.92 22.84 -6.76
N ASP A 96 -4.80 23.04 -7.45
CA ASP A 96 -4.46 22.29 -8.67
C ASP A 96 -4.28 20.80 -8.38
N PHE A 97 -3.49 20.49 -7.35
CA PHE A 97 -3.23 19.11 -6.96
C PHE A 97 -4.49 18.41 -6.44
N ALA A 98 -5.29 19.08 -5.62
CA ALA A 98 -6.58 18.55 -5.16
C ALA A 98 -7.53 18.28 -6.32
N PHE A 99 -7.56 19.16 -7.33
CA PHE A 99 -8.35 18.96 -8.54
C PHE A 99 -7.89 17.73 -9.33
N ARG A 100 -6.59 17.61 -9.62
CA ARG A 100 -6.00 16.44 -10.29
C ARG A 100 -6.24 15.13 -9.53
N LEU A 101 -6.18 15.18 -8.20
CA LEU A 101 -6.44 14.03 -7.34
C LEU A 101 -7.93 13.63 -7.39
N LEU A 102 -8.83 14.62 -7.39
CA LEU A 102 -10.27 14.39 -7.51
C LEU A 102 -10.63 13.82 -8.90
N GLU A 103 -10.07 14.40 -9.96
CA GLU A 103 -10.22 13.94 -11.34
C GLU A 103 -9.75 12.48 -11.49
N SER A 104 -8.55 12.16 -11.02
CA SER A 104 -8.03 10.79 -11.04
C SER A 104 -8.83 9.80 -10.18
N SER A 105 -9.48 10.27 -9.10
CA SER A 105 -10.41 9.44 -8.32
C SER A 105 -11.76 9.25 -8.97
N ALA A 106 -12.20 10.18 -9.83
CA ALA A 106 -13.47 10.13 -10.55
C ALA A 106 -13.40 9.21 -11.78
N LEU A 107 -12.24 9.14 -12.44
CA LEU A 107 -12.02 8.31 -13.63
C LEU A 107 -11.75 6.82 -13.30
N LYS A 108 -11.52 6.47 -12.03
CA LYS A 108 -11.43 5.08 -11.57
C LYS A 108 -12.82 4.50 -11.33
N GLU A 109 -13.56 4.22 -12.40
CA GLU A 109 -14.63 3.21 -12.34
C GLU A 109 -14.16 1.82 -12.77
N GLU A 110 -12.92 1.63 -13.25
CA GLU A 110 -12.48 0.32 -13.72
C GLU A 110 -11.09 -0.12 -13.22
N LYS A 111 -11.12 -1.26 -12.52
CA LYS A 111 -10.08 -2.28 -12.27
C LYS A 111 -9.12 -2.08 -11.08
N GLN A 112 -9.45 -2.78 -10.00
CA GLN A 112 -8.50 -3.58 -9.20
C GLN A 112 -9.23 -4.76 -8.53
N THR A 113 -9.74 -5.68 -9.35
CA THR A 113 -9.98 -7.07 -8.93
C THR A 113 -8.68 -7.83 -9.19
N GLU A 114 -7.65 -7.57 -8.39
CA GLU A 114 -6.53 -8.52 -8.30
C GLU A 114 -6.99 -9.68 -7.44
N ASN A 115 -7.61 -10.62 -8.15
CA ASN A 115 -7.69 -12.02 -7.86
C ASN A 115 -6.34 -12.52 -7.32
N LYS A 116 -6.18 -12.56 -5.99
CA LYS A 116 -5.22 -13.47 -5.37
C LYS A 116 -5.76 -14.88 -5.54
N GLN A 117 -5.48 -15.48 -6.70
CA GLN A 117 -5.40 -16.93 -6.78
C GLN A 117 -4.33 -17.33 -5.77
N VAL A 118 -4.81 -17.87 -4.67
CA VAL A 118 -4.01 -18.54 -3.65
C VAL A 118 -3.20 -19.61 -4.39
N VAL A 119 -1.90 -19.40 -4.48
CA VAL A 119 -0.95 -20.45 -4.82
C VAL A 119 -0.96 -21.40 -3.63
N THR A 120 -1.88 -22.37 -3.65
CA THR A 120 -1.78 -23.54 -2.79
C THR A 120 -0.97 -24.57 -3.54
N CYS A 121 0.18 -24.92 -2.98
CA CYS A 121 1.05 -25.99 -3.45
C CYS A 121 0.29 -27.34 -3.51
N PRO A 122 0.68 -28.27 -4.40
CA PRO A 122 0.04 -29.56 -4.53
C PRO A 122 0.35 -30.41 -3.30
N ASN A 123 -0.60 -30.50 -2.36
CA ASN A 123 -0.49 -31.43 -1.24
C ASN A 123 -1.04 -32.80 -1.66
N CYS A 124 -0.10 -33.74 -1.68
CA CYS A 124 -0.25 -35.16 -1.96
C CYS A 124 -1.22 -35.80 -0.94
N GLU A 125 -2.44 -36.11 -1.36
CA GLU A 125 -3.42 -36.79 -0.51
C GLU A 125 -3.16 -38.31 -0.56
N LYS A 126 -2.31 -38.78 0.36
CA LYS A 126 -2.29 -40.19 0.73
C LYS A 126 -3.60 -40.50 1.45
N ARG A 127 -4.51 -41.23 0.78
CA ARG A 127 -5.58 -41.96 1.46
C ARG A 127 -5.52 -43.42 1.07
N GLY A 128 -4.77 -44.18 1.86
CA GLY A 128 -4.98 -45.61 1.95
C GLY A 128 -6.34 -45.87 2.58
N SER A 129 -7.18 -46.63 1.90
CA SER A 129 -8.25 -47.41 2.50
C SER A 129 -8.36 -48.67 1.67
N GLY A 130 -7.96 -49.78 2.28
CA GLY A 130 -8.05 -51.09 1.68
C GLY A 130 -9.49 -51.58 1.52
N SER A 131 -9.56 -52.77 0.92
CA SER A 131 -10.73 -53.65 0.79
C SER A 131 -11.78 -53.23 -0.24
N LEU A 132 -11.54 -53.65 -1.49
CA LEU A 132 -12.60 -54.36 -2.21
C LEU A 132 -12.09 -55.76 -2.56
N TYR A 133 -12.61 -56.71 -1.80
CA TYR A 133 -12.79 -58.12 -2.14
C TYR A 133 -13.19 -58.31 -3.61
N GLY A 134 -12.60 -59.33 -4.26
CA GLY A 134 -13.20 -60.18 -5.31
C GLY A 134 -13.65 -59.46 -6.59
N ILE A 135 -13.41 -59.98 -7.79
CA ILE A 135 -13.92 -61.26 -8.28
C ILE A 135 -13.17 -61.50 -9.61
N LEU A 136 -12.59 -62.70 -9.73
CA LEU A 136 -12.56 -63.59 -10.91
C LEU A 136 -12.32 -62.96 -12.31
N TYR A 137 -11.30 -63.43 -13.02
CA TYR A 137 -11.49 -64.30 -14.18
C TYR A 137 -10.15 -64.91 -14.61
N VAL A 138 -10.23 -66.22 -14.87
CA VAL A 138 -9.18 -67.16 -15.33
C VAL A 138 -8.65 -66.76 -16.70
#